data_AF-A0A3M2BJ32-F1
#
_entry.id   AF-A0A3M2BJ32-F1
#
_cell.length_a   1.000
_cell.length_b   1.000
_cell.length_c   1.000
_cell.angle_alpha   90.00
_cell.angle_beta   90.00
_cell.angle_gamma   90.00
#
_symmetry.space_group_name_H-M   'P 1'
#
loop_
_entity.id
_entity.type
_entity.pdbx_description
1 polymer ?
#
loop_
_entity_poly.entity_id
_entity_poly.type
_entity_poly.pdbx_seq_one_letter_code
_entity_poly.pdbx_strand_id
1 'polypeptide(L)'
;MNLRLLATLISITLALFACPGWGQAAETPGEPAPAAPVTAESLRTLIAELEAQTGGDQSERRTAIELYKEALANVQRRDEALRQKADFQRLIEQAPAQLKSIRDELAAPPTDVVAQVPPDATLAQLEQQLAQAQAELAAATQQLNELQAESKRRDERRPQINALLTQLRTQLAETTEAIRLFAPSESPLLNDARRLSLTTRSEALEREIEALETEIASYDERRELLPARRDRAARRVATAQKLVDQWQAIVGERRRLEAQRAAEEAERLRRQAARQHPVLKAFAEETERLANLRLGDNGTISTLAEVSEKLTRTHAALEKLRKDYQSVQRRIEATQLNRATGLLLRVQYAQLPQISDLRQDLREATRLLERSEVAWIEWDEERARFADVNEVAQGLLAQIEAAGDVPAESRADLEAAARELAAARQTALTNLYDDASKQVTELGKLTEATQLFLQAVSQYRAYIEERILWIRSVPEDRINSISDYTNALAWATDPDSWNDALTSAIDELASKPLVAISLGSLLVLTFVLRVLARRRLRDISSRVSRYRTDSYVLTFQALGLTLAGSLFVPAMFFVAGWVLLQPVGQLSVGKALGESLQHASLLALILVFSRSALRPKGLFDAHFRWPVPVIQS
;
A
#
# COMPACT_ATOMS: atom_id res chain seq x y z
N MET A 1 10.68 21.28 56.68
CA MET A 1 11.54 21.67 57.81
C MET A 1 11.42 20.60 58.87
N ASN A 2 12.41 19.70 58.92
CA ASN A 2 12.90 18.91 60.06
C ASN A 2 13.80 17.82 59.48
N LEU A 3 15.05 18.24 59.24
CA LEU A 3 16.19 17.46 58.79
C LEU A 3 17.31 17.90 59.74
N ARG A 4 17.73 17.08 60.70
CA ARG A 4 18.95 17.23 61.52
C ARG A 4 18.95 16.18 62.63
N LEU A 5 19.44 14.98 62.32
CA LEU A 5 20.04 14.03 63.26
C LEU A 5 20.47 12.77 62.50
N LEU A 6 21.47 12.89 61.60
CA LEU A 6 22.33 11.78 61.14
C LEU A 6 23.41 12.28 60.16
N ALA A 7 24.10 13.35 60.54
CA ALA A 7 25.23 13.89 59.79
C ALA A 7 26.31 14.27 60.81
N THR A 8 27.22 13.34 61.11
CA THR A 8 28.58 13.57 61.61
C THR A 8 29.21 12.22 61.92
N LEU A 9 29.69 11.53 60.88
CA LEU A 9 30.82 10.61 60.96
C LEU A 9 31.21 10.24 59.53
N ILE A 10 32.51 10.28 59.26
CA ILE A 10 33.17 9.91 58.00
C ILE A 10 33.26 11.04 56.97
N SER A 11 34.03 12.06 57.32
CA SER A 11 34.99 12.66 56.38
C SER A 11 36.10 13.36 57.17
N ILE A 12 37.30 13.33 56.59
CA ILE A 12 38.55 13.95 57.04
C ILE A 12 39.40 13.04 57.93
N THR A 13 40.33 12.31 57.30
CA THR A 13 41.75 12.71 57.33
C THR A 13 42.56 11.82 56.39
N LEU A 14 43.07 12.46 55.35
CA LEU A 14 44.16 12.00 54.50
C LEU A 14 45.49 12.28 55.21
N ALA A 15 46.42 11.33 55.11
CA ALA A 15 47.88 11.51 55.07
C ALA A 15 48.73 11.51 56.38
N LEU A 16 49.81 10.71 56.26
CA LEU A 16 51.08 10.68 57.00
C LEU A 16 51.08 10.10 58.43
N PHE A 17 51.60 8.87 58.56
CA PHE A 17 52.91 8.63 59.20
C PHE A 17 53.44 7.23 58.85
N ALA A 18 54.64 7.21 58.27
CA ALA A 18 55.46 6.03 58.05
C ALA A 18 56.32 5.75 59.29
N CYS A 19 56.44 4.48 59.69
CA CYS A 19 57.68 3.87 60.19
C CYS A 19 57.52 2.34 60.33
N PRO A 20 58.62 1.56 60.27
CA PRO A 20 58.66 0.21 59.73
C PRO A 20 58.54 -0.87 60.81
N GLY A 21 57.75 -1.91 60.52
CA GLY A 21 57.82 -3.18 61.22
C GLY A 21 58.56 -4.19 60.36
N TRP A 22 59.75 -4.61 60.79
CA TRP A 22 60.42 -5.80 60.26
C TRP A 22 59.55 -7.03 60.53
N GLY A 23 58.85 -7.49 59.51
CA GLY A 23 58.20 -8.80 59.45
C GLY A 23 58.83 -9.56 58.28
N GLN A 24 59.47 -10.69 58.60
CA GLN A 24 60.21 -11.53 57.69
C GLN A 24 59.39 -11.93 56.45
N ALA A 25 60.09 -11.95 55.31
CA ALA A 25 59.61 -12.49 54.05
C ALA A 25 59.13 -13.93 54.24
N ALA A 26 57.82 -14.13 54.09
CA ALA A 26 57.28 -15.39 53.64
C ALA A 26 57.02 -15.25 52.14
N GLU A 27 57.88 -15.87 51.34
CA GLU A 27 57.63 -16.08 49.91
C GLU A 27 56.33 -16.88 49.76
N THR A 28 55.22 -16.20 49.47
CA THR A 28 54.07 -16.85 48.86
C THR A 28 54.42 -17.16 47.40
N PRO A 29 54.31 -18.41 46.94
CA PRO A 29 54.60 -18.77 45.56
C PRO A 29 53.79 -17.92 44.58
N GLY A 30 54.47 -17.44 43.55
CA GLY A 30 53.90 -16.57 42.53
C GLY A 30 52.60 -17.11 41.95
N GLU A 31 51.59 -16.25 41.96
CA GLU A 31 50.41 -16.35 41.11
C GLU A 31 50.91 -16.43 39.65
N PRO A 32 50.59 -17.51 38.90
CA PRO A 32 51.07 -17.64 37.53
C PRO A 32 50.52 -16.48 36.71
N ALA A 33 51.42 -15.79 36.00
CA ALA A 33 51.08 -14.73 35.06
C ALA A 33 49.95 -15.19 34.11
N PRO A 34 48.99 -14.32 33.74
CA PRO A 34 47.90 -14.70 32.86
C PRO A 34 48.50 -15.25 31.55
N ALA A 35 48.19 -16.51 31.25
CA ALA A 35 48.61 -17.14 30.01
C ALA A 35 48.17 -16.25 28.83
N ALA A 36 49.06 -16.04 27.87
CA ALA A 36 48.74 -15.25 26.68
C ALA A 36 47.44 -15.77 26.02
N PRO A 37 46.51 -14.89 25.60
CA PRO A 37 45.23 -15.32 25.07
C PRO A 37 45.44 -16.16 23.81
N VAL A 38 44.74 -17.29 23.73
CA VAL A 38 44.82 -18.22 22.60
C VAL A 38 44.30 -17.52 21.34
N THR A 39 45.12 -17.46 20.28
CA THR A 39 44.76 -16.80 19.03
C THR A 39 44.42 -17.81 17.93
N ALA A 40 43.64 -17.37 16.94
CA ALA A 40 43.32 -18.19 15.79
C ALA A 40 44.58 -18.59 15.00
N GLU A 41 45.58 -17.71 14.97
CA GLU A 41 46.85 -17.95 14.30
C GLU A 41 47.69 -19.01 15.04
N SER A 42 47.78 -18.93 16.37
CA SER A 42 48.50 -19.95 17.16
C SER A 42 47.88 -21.35 16.99
N LEU A 43 46.55 -21.45 16.94
CA LEU A 43 45.85 -22.72 16.70
C LEU A 43 46.05 -23.27 15.28
N ARG A 44 46.06 -22.41 14.25
CA ARG A 44 46.32 -22.83 12.86
C ARG A 44 47.74 -23.37 12.71
N THR A 45 48.72 -22.72 13.31
CA THR A 45 50.12 -23.18 13.30
C THR A 45 50.22 -24.54 13.99
N LEU A 46 49.59 -24.71 15.15
CA LEU A 46 49.59 -25.98 15.88
C LEU A 46 48.95 -27.14 15.09
N ILE A 47 47.84 -26.86 14.38
CA ILE A 47 47.19 -27.83 13.49
C ILE A 47 48.12 -28.22 12.34
N ALA A 48 48.75 -27.24 11.67
CA ALA A 48 49.65 -27.49 10.55
C ALA A 48 50.90 -28.29 10.96
N GLU A 49 51.46 -28.01 12.14
CA GLU A 49 52.59 -28.76 12.71
C GLU A 49 52.21 -30.22 12.99
N LEU A 50 51.02 -30.47 13.54
CA LEU A 50 50.52 -31.82 13.77
C LEU A 50 50.23 -32.56 12.45
N GLU A 51 49.64 -31.89 11.46
CA GLU A 51 49.39 -32.48 10.13
C GLU A 51 50.69 -32.85 9.40
N ALA A 52 51.77 -32.10 9.60
CA ALA A 52 53.07 -32.35 8.97
C ALA A 52 53.92 -33.44 9.65
N GLN A 53 53.62 -33.82 10.90
CA GLN A 53 54.35 -34.88 11.59
C GLN A 53 54.08 -36.25 10.96
N THR A 54 55.08 -37.13 10.91
CA THR A 54 54.96 -38.50 10.34
C THR A 54 55.18 -39.64 11.35
N GLY A 55 55.52 -39.34 12.62
CA GLY A 55 55.77 -40.36 13.67
C GLY A 55 54.88 -40.22 14.92
N GLY A 56 54.47 -41.34 15.53
CA GLY A 56 53.56 -41.40 16.70
C GLY A 56 52.23 -42.09 16.38
N ASP A 57 51.31 -42.13 17.36
CA ASP A 57 49.96 -42.71 17.17
C ASP A 57 49.10 -41.82 16.25
N GLN A 58 48.78 -42.35 15.06
CA GLN A 58 48.00 -41.66 14.03
C GLN A 58 46.55 -41.37 14.49
N SER A 59 45.98 -42.22 15.35
CA SER A 59 44.62 -42.09 15.87
C SER A 59 44.52 -40.94 16.88
N GLU A 60 45.46 -40.87 17.83
CA GLU A 60 45.54 -39.79 18.82
C GLU A 60 45.74 -38.43 18.13
N ARG A 61 46.66 -38.37 17.17
CA ARG A 61 46.93 -37.14 16.43
C ARG A 61 45.71 -36.64 15.67
N ARG A 62 45.00 -37.54 14.98
CA ARG A 62 43.77 -37.17 14.26
C ARG A 62 42.72 -36.60 15.21
N THR A 63 42.57 -37.20 16.39
CA THR A 63 41.64 -36.72 17.42
C THR A 63 42.06 -35.36 17.98
N ALA A 64 43.35 -35.16 18.24
CA ALA A 64 43.90 -33.86 18.67
C ALA A 64 43.65 -32.75 17.63
N ILE A 65 43.87 -33.04 16.34
CA ILE A 65 43.62 -32.09 15.25
C ILE A 65 42.15 -31.67 15.21
N GLU A 66 41.20 -32.60 15.36
CA GLU A 66 39.77 -32.24 15.39
C GLU A 66 39.42 -31.37 16.60
N LEU A 67 39.95 -31.67 17.79
CA LEU A 67 39.77 -30.82 18.98
C LEU A 67 40.38 -29.42 18.80
N TYR A 68 41.53 -29.30 18.13
CA TYR A 68 42.13 -28.00 17.81
C TYR A 68 41.34 -27.24 16.75
N LYS A 69 40.72 -27.92 15.78
CA LYS A 69 39.78 -27.30 14.82
C LYS A 69 38.54 -26.77 15.53
N GLU A 70 37.99 -27.51 16.49
CA GLU A 70 36.91 -27.02 17.36
C GLU A 70 37.34 -25.78 18.15
N ALA A 71 38.52 -25.81 18.77
CA ALA A 71 39.08 -24.67 19.49
C ALA A 71 39.23 -23.44 18.57
N LEU A 72 39.69 -23.64 17.33
CA LEU A 72 39.81 -22.58 16.34
C LEU A 72 38.46 -21.97 15.98
N ALA A 73 37.43 -22.80 15.80
CA ALA A 73 36.07 -22.32 15.55
C ALA A 73 35.52 -21.53 16.75
N ASN A 74 35.80 -21.96 17.98
CA ASN A 74 35.41 -21.24 19.20
C ASN A 74 36.09 -19.86 19.28
N VAL A 75 37.39 -19.79 19.00
CA VAL A 75 38.14 -18.52 18.97
C VAL A 75 37.58 -17.55 17.93
N GLN A 76 37.18 -18.05 16.74
CA GLN A 76 36.54 -17.21 15.73
C GLN A 76 35.18 -16.67 16.21
N ARG A 77 34.37 -17.49 16.87
CA ARG A 77 33.09 -17.04 17.46
C ARG A 77 33.30 -16.00 18.57
N ARG A 78 34.29 -16.21 19.44
CA ARG A 78 34.72 -15.23 20.46
C ARG A 78 35.05 -13.88 19.83
N ASP A 79 35.88 -13.89 18.78
CA ASP A 79 36.34 -12.64 18.14
C ASP A 79 35.19 -11.90 17.44
N GLU A 80 34.25 -12.63 16.83
CA GLU A 80 33.03 -12.06 16.26
C GLU A 80 32.13 -11.46 17.34
N ALA A 81 31.93 -12.15 18.46
CA ALA A 81 31.15 -11.65 19.58
C ALA A 81 31.77 -10.37 20.18
N LEU A 82 33.11 -10.32 20.30
CA LEU A 82 33.82 -9.12 20.75
C LEU A 82 33.61 -7.93 19.82
N ARG A 83 33.59 -8.14 18.49
CA ARG A 83 33.27 -7.10 17.51
C ARG A 83 31.84 -6.60 17.65
N GLN A 84 30.87 -7.52 17.72
CA GLN A 84 29.46 -7.16 17.91
C GLN A 84 29.23 -6.37 19.19
N LYS A 85 29.87 -6.79 20.30
CA LYS A 85 29.85 -6.07 21.57
C LYS A 85 30.38 -4.64 21.41
N ALA A 86 31.55 -4.47 20.77
CA ALA A 86 32.14 -3.16 20.53
C ALA A 86 31.26 -2.26 19.66
N ASP A 87 30.58 -2.82 18.65
CA ASP A 87 29.65 -2.09 17.80
C ASP A 87 28.45 -1.56 18.59
N PHE A 88 27.84 -2.40 19.44
CA PHE A 88 26.73 -1.98 20.29
C PHE A 88 27.15 -1.01 21.39
N GLN A 89 28.35 -1.14 21.95
CA GLN A 89 28.93 -0.18 22.89
C GLN A 89 29.10 1.20 22.24
N ARG A 90 29.67 1.28 21.04
CA ARG A 90 29.77 2.54 20.28
C ARG A 90 28.41 3.18 20.05
N LEU A 91 27.38 2.38 19.75
CA LEU A 91 26.01 2.87 19.59
C LEU A 91 25.42 3.43 20.88
N ILE A 92 25.74 2.84 22.04
CA ILE A 92 25.33 3.34 23.37
C ILE A 92 26.01 4.68 23.64
N GLU A 93 27.34 4.76 23.50
CA GLU A 93 28.12 5.96 23.79
C GLU A 93 27.70 7.16 22.94
N GLN A 94 27.37 6.94 21.66
CA GLN A 94 26.97 8.00 20.74
C GLN A 94 25.51 8.42 20.90
N ALA A 95 24.66 7.62 21.56
CA ALA A 95 23.21 7.84 21.60
C ALA A 95 22.80 9.18 22.23
N PRO A 96 23.35 9.59 23.39
CA PRO A 96 22.94 10.84 24.04
C PRO A 96 23.27 12.08 23.21
N ALA A 97 24.47 12.12 22.60
CA ALA A 97 24.90 13.24 21.77
C ALA A 97 24.01 13.38 20.51
N GLN A 98 23.69 12.26 19.86
CA GLN A 98 22.79 12.25 18.71
C GLN A 98 21.36 12.64 19.09
N LEU A 99 20.86 12.15 20.23
CA LEU A 99 19.52 12.48 20.72
C LEU A 99 19.40 13.97 21.01
N LYS A 100 20.42 14.57 21.64
CA LYS A 100 20.46 16.01 21.90
C LYS A 100 20.46 16.81 20.59
N SER A 101 21.35 16.49 19.66
CA SER A 101 21.41 17.16 18.35
C SER A 101 20.08 17.09 17.60
N ILE A 102 19.41 15.93 17.58
CA ILE A 102 18.11 15.78 16.92
C ILE A 102 17.02 16.59 17.63
N ARG A 103 17.01 16.61 18.97
CA ARG A 103 16.04 17.41 19.74
C ARG A 103 16.21 18.90 19.50
N ASP A 104 17.45 19.38 19.44
CA ASP A 104 17.75 20.78 19.15
C ASP A 104 17.29 21.15 17.73
N GLU A 105 17.53 20.28 16.74
CA GLU A 105 17.01 20.42 15.36
C GLU A 105 15.47 20.45 15.30
N LEU A 106 14.80 19.57 16.06
CA LEU A 106 13.34 19.46 16.08
C LEU A 106 12.67 20.62 16.83
N ALA A 107 13.33 21.17 17.86
CA ALA A 107 12.85 22.32 18.62
C ALA A 107 12.94 23.62 17.82
N ALA A 108 13.91 23.74 16.91
CA ALA A 108 13.98 24.87 15.98
C ALA A 108 12.74 24.88 15.07
N PRO A 109 12.15 26.05 14.79
CA PRO A 109 10.99 26.16 13.91
C PRO A 109 11.28 25.53 12.54
N PRO A 110 10.28 24.96 11.85
CA PRO A 110 10.44 24.47 10.49
C PRO A 110 11.05 25.55 9.60
N THR A 111 12.19 25.27 8.99
CA THR A 111 12.75 26.16 7.97
C THR A 111 11.81 26.11 6.77
N ASP A 112 11.22 27.24 6.42
CA ASP A 112 10.46 27.36 5.17
C ASP A 112 11.45 27.32 4.02
N VAL A 113 11.54 26.14 3.39
CA VAL A 113 12.32 25.95 2.18
C VAL A 113 11.51 26.52 1.03
N VAL A 114 12.07 27.56 0.41
CA VAL A 114 11.49 28.22 -0.76
C VAL A 114 12.31 27.83 -1.98
N ALA A 115 11.63 27.40 -3.05
CA ALA A 115 12.25 27.13 -4.33
C ALA A 115 12.93 28.40 -4.87
N GLN A 116 14.24 28.34 -5.07
CA GLN A 116 15.01 29.44 -5.62
C GLN A 116 15.05 29.32 -7.14
N VAL A 117 14.24 30.12 -7.83
CA VAL A 117 14.14 30.12 -9.29
C VAL A 117 15.20 31.06 -9.88
N PRO A 118 16.16 30.58 -10.68
CA PRO A 118 17.06 31.46 -11.42
C PRO A 118 16.26 32.30 -12.43
N PRO A 119 16.57 33.61 -12.58
CA PRO A 119 15.77 34.52 -13.41
C PRO A 119 15.65 34.06 -14.88
N ASP A 120 16.72 33.48 -15.43
CA ASP A 120 16.79 33.02 -16.82
C ASP A 120 16.70 31.49 -16.97
N ALA A 121 16.14 30.80 -15.96
CA ALA A 121 16.02 29.34 -16.01
C ALA A 121 15.15 28.87 -17.18
N THR A 122 15.66 27.92 -17.96
CA THR A 122 14.91 27.25 -19.03
C THR A 122 13.95 26.22 -18.44
N LEU A 123 12.88 25.86 -19.18
CA LEU A 123 11.97 24.80 -18.75
C LEU A 123 12.72 23.50 -18.40
N ALA A 124 13.70 23.10 -19.21
CA ALA A 124 14.51 21.91 -18.95
C ALA A 124 15.28 21.98 -17.61
N GLN A 125 15.82 23.15 -17.27
CA GLN A 125 16.50 23.36 -15.98
C GLN A 125 15.53 23.29 -14.81
N LEU A 126 14.32 23.83 -14.96
CA LEU A 126 13.27 23.76 -13.93
C LEU A 126 12.77 22.32 -13.75
N GLU A 127 12.61 21.57 -14.84
CA GLU A 127 12.27 20.15 -14.81
C GLU A 127 13.36 19.31 -14.12
N GLN A 128 14.63 19.65 -14.32
CA GLN A 128 15.75 19.02 -13.60
C GLN A 128 15.68 19.31 -12.09
N GLN A 129 15.37 20.54 -11.68
CA GLN A 129 15.19 20.88 -10.25
C GLN A 129 14.01 20.13 -9.64
N LEU A 130 12.90 20.00 -10.37
CA LEU A 130 11.76 19.19 -9.94
C LEU A 130 12.14 17.72 -9.76
N ALA A 131 12.87 17.13 -10.72
CA ALA A 131 13.34 15.75 -10.63
C ALA A 131 14.28 15.53 -9.43
N GLN A 132 15.17 16.48 -9.15
CA GLN A 132 16.03 16.44 -7.97
C GLN A 132 15.22 16.47 -6.67
N ALA A 133 14.24 17.38 -6.56
CA ALA A 133 13.36 17.46 -5.39
C ALA A 133 12.55 16.16 -5.19
N GLN A 134 12.08 15.54 -6.28
CA GLN A 134 11.39 14.24 -6.22
C GLN A 134 12.30 13.11 -5.73
N ALA A 135 13.56 13.08 -6.18
CA ALA A 135 14.54 12.10 -5.69
C ALA A 135 14.84 12.29 -4.20
N GLU A 136 14.96 13.53 -3.72
CA GLU A 136 15.13 13.85 -2.31
C GLU A 136 13.94 13.40 -1.46
N LEU A 137 12.71 13.62 -1.95
CA LEU A 137 11.48 13.13 -1.30
C LEU A 137 11.47 11.59 -1.22
N ALA A 138 11.85 10.90 -2.29
CA ALA A 138 11.92 9.44 -2.32
C ALA A 138 12.94 8.91 -1.30
N ALA A 139 14.15 9.49 -1.27
CA ALA A 139 15.20 9.13 -0.32
C ALA A 139 14.77 9.39 1.15
N ALA A 140 14.14 10.53 1.43
CA ALA A 140 13.62 10.85 2.76
C ALA A 140 12.52 9.87 3.19
N THR A 141 11.65 9.47 2.26
CA THR A 141 10.57 8.51 2.50
C THR A 141 11.13 7.11 2.78
N GLN A 142 12.13 6.67 2.00
CA GLN A 142 12.82 5.42 2.25
C GLN A 142 13.48 5.40 3.64
N GLN A 143 14.18 6.47 4.01
CA GLN A 143 14.80 6.59 5.34
C GLN A 143 13.76 6.49 6.46
N LEU A 144 12.60 7.14 6.30
CA LEU A 144 11.50 7.04 7.26
C LEU A 144 10.98 5.59 7.37
N ASN A 145 10.81 4.90 6.25
CA ASN A 145 10.33 3.51 6.19
C ASN A 145 11.33 2.55 6.84
N GLU A 146 12.63 2.73 6.63
CA GLU A 146 13.68 1.92 7.26
C GLU A 146 13.68 2.09 8.79
N LEU A 147 13.56 3.32 9.27
CA LEU A 147 13.40 3.63 10.70
C LEU A 147 12.07 3.11 11.26
N GLN A 148 11.03 3.03 10.43
CA GLN A 148 9.75 2.43 10.81
C GLN A 148 9.86 0.91 10.98
N ALA A 149 10.51 0.22 10.04
CA ALA A 149 10.76 -1.22 10.12
C ALA A 149 11.65 -1.60 11.30
N GLU A 150 12.57 -0.72 11.72
CA GLU A 150 13.51 -0.97 12.82
C GLU A 150 12.83 -1.30 14.16
N SER A 151 11.69 -0.68 14.49
CA SER A 151 10.96 -1.03 15.71
C SER A 151 10.47 -2.47 15.69
N LYS A 152 9.87 -2.89 14.57
CA LYS A 152 9.36 -4.26 14.41
C LYS A 152 10.49 -5.27 14.50
N ARG A 153 11.63 -5.00 13.85
CA ARG A 153 12.84 -5.84 13.96
C ARG A 153 13.30 -5.99 15.41
N ARG A 154 13.31 -4.91 16.20
CA ARG A 154 13.70 -4.97 17.63
C ARG A 154 12.69 -5.76 18.47
N ASP A 155 11.40 -5.60 18.20
CA ASP A 155 10.34 -6.30 18.92
C ASP A 155 10.40 -7.82 18.66
N GLU A 156 10.75 -8.23 17.43
CA GLU A 156 10.97 -9.64 17.06
C GLU A 156 12.31 -10.20 17.56
N ARG A 157 13.37 -9.37 17.58
CA ARG A 157 14.73 -9.76 17.96
C ARG A 157 14.89 -9.98 19.46
N ARG A 158 14.28 -9.15 20.32
CA ARG A 158 14.37 -9.27 21.79
C ARG A 158 14.04 -10.67 22.34
N PRO A 159 12.89 -11.30 22.01
CA PRO A 159 12.58 -12.64 22.50
C PRO A 159 13.56 -13.70 21.97
N GLN A 160 14.06 -13.56 20.74
CA GLN A 160 15.09 -14.45 20.18
C GLN A 160 16.39 -14.35 20.97
N ILE A 161 16.84 -13.14 21.32
CA ILE A 161 18.01 -12.95 22.17
C ILE A 161 17.80 -13.62 23.52
N ASN A 162 16.64 -13.44 24.16
CA ASN A 162 16.36 -14.06 25.46
C ASN A 162 16.40 -15.59 25.41
N ALA A 163 15.88 -16.20 24.33
CA ALA A 163 15.97 -17.64 24.10
C ALA A 163 17.43 -18.09 23.90
N LEU A 164 18.20 -17.36 23.09
CA LEU A 164 19.63 -17.63 22.86
C LEU A 164 20.45 -17.49 24.15
N LEU A 165 20.24 -16.43 24.94
CA LEU A 165 20.91 -16.24 26.23
C LEU A 165 20.65 -17.40 27.18
N THR A 166 19.42 -17.92 27.21
CA THR A 166 19.07 -19.09 28.03
C THR A 166 19.86 -20.31 27.57
N GLN A 167 19.86 -20.60 26.26
CA GLN A 167 20.62 -21.71 25.68
C GLN A 167 22.12 -21.59 25.93
N LEU A 168 22.72 -20.43 25.68
CA LEU A 168 24.14 -20.19 25.83
C LEU A 168 24.58 -20.30 27.29
N ARG A 169 23.77 -19.82 28.24
CA ARG A 169 24.04 -19.98 29.69
C ARG A 169 23.99 -21.44 30.12
N THR A 170 23.07 -22.24 29.60
CA THR A 170 23.05 -23.70 29.84
C THR A 170 24.30 -24.36 29.29
N GLN A 171 24.67 -24.07 28.03
CA GLN A 171 25.88 -24.60 27.41
C GLN A 171 27.16 -24.17 28.13
N LEU A 172 27.20 -22.93 28.65
CA LEU A 172 28.31 -22.44 29.45
C LEU A 172 28.41 -23.24 30.74
N ALA A 173 27.30 -23.42 31.48
CA ALA A 173 27.29 -24.22 32.70
C ALA A 173 27.75 -25.67 32.48
N GLU A 174 27.25 -26.33 31.41
CA GLU A 174 27.70 -27.68 31.02
C GLU A 174 29.20 -27.72 30.68
N THR A 175 29.69 -26.70 29.96
CA THR A 175 31.12 -26.60 29.58
C THR A 175 32.00 -26.35 30.80
N THR A 176 31.58 -25.46 31.72
CA THR A 176 32.28 -25.20 32.99
C THR A 176 32.32 -26.44 33.87
N GLU A 177 31.22 -27.21 33.94
CA GLU A 177 31.19 -28.50 34.63
C GLU A 177 32.13 -29.52 33.97
N ALA A 178 32.17 -29.60 32.64
CA ALA A 178 33.11 -30.45 31.91
C ALA A 178 34.59 -30.07 32.15
N ILE A 179 34.89 -28.76 32.27
CA ILE A 179 36.21 -28.27 32.67
C ILE A 179 36.53 -28.68 34.11
N ARG A 180 35.58 -28.55 35.03
CA ARG A 180 35.76 -28.91 36.45
C ARG A 180 36.00 -30.41 36.64
N LEU A 181 35.30 -31.24 35.87
CA LEU A 181 35.39 -32.70 35.92
C LEU A 181 36.52 -33.26 35.04
N PHE A 182 37.35 -32.42 34.44
CA PHE A 182 38.43 -32.84 33.56
C PHE A 182 39.47 -33.70 34.31
N ALA A 183 39.60 -34.96 33.89
CA ALA A 183 40.62 -35.89 34.37
C ALA A 183 41.66 -36.13 33.26
N PRO A 184 42.97 -35.92 33.51
CA PRO A 184 44.02 -36.21 32.53
C PRO A 184 44.05 -37.69 32.15
N SER A 185 44.07 -38.00 30.85
CA SER A 185 44.35 -39.33 30.32
C SER A 185 45.85 -39.60 30.23
N GLU A 186 46.25 -40.81 29.81
CA GLU A 186 47.66 -41.17 29.63
C GLU A 186 48.38 -40.39 28.52
N SER A 187 47.65 -39.75 27.59
CA SER A 187 48.21 -38.99 26.45
C SER A 187 48.25 -37.48 26.72
N PRO A 188 49.44 -36.86 26.88
CA PRO A 188 49.57 -35.42 27.10
C PRO A 188 48.99 -34.57 25.96
N LEU A 189 49.18 -35.00 24.70
CA LEU A 189 48.68 -34.29 23.52
C LEU A 189 47.15 -34.16 23.52
N LEU A 190 46.45 -35.25 23.86
CA LEU A 190 44.99 -35.26 23.93
C LEU A 190 44.49 -34.45 25.13
N ASN A 191 45.23 -34.45 26.24
CA ASN A 191 44.89 -33.63 27.40
C ASN A 191 44.94 -32.13 27.07
N ASP A 192 45.99 -31.69 26.37
CA ASP A 192 46.15 -30.29 25.96
C ASP A 192 45.07 -29.89 24.94
N ALA A 193 44.84 -30.71 23.91
CA ALA A 193 43.83 -30.44 22.89
C ALA A 193 42.42 -30.35 23.49
N ARG A 194 42.08 -31.26 24.41
CA ARG A 194 40.77 -31.26 25.06
C ARG A 194 40.60 -30.10 26.03
N ARG A 195 41.65 -29.75 26.79
CA ARG A 195 41.64 -28.56 27.65
C ARG A 195 41.42 -27.31 26.83
N LEU A 196 42.14 -27.15 25.72
CA LEU A 196 42.06 -25.98 24.85
C LEU A 196 40.70 -25.85 24.16
N SER A 197 40.13 -26.95 23.68
CA SER A 197 38.76 -26.96 23.12
C SER A 197 37.73 -26.50 24.17
N LEU A 198 37.80 -27.02 25.40
CA LEU A 198 36.86 -26.66 26.47
C LEU A 198 37.04 -25.21 26.94
N THR A 199 38.26 -24.73 27.16
CA THR A 199 38.50 -23.35 27.64
C THR A 199 38.10 -22.33 26.58
N THR A 200 38.49 -22.53 25.31
CA THR A 200 38.08 -21.64 24.21
C THR A 200 36.57 -21.66 23.98
N ARG A 201 35.90 -22.81 24.20
CA ARG A 201 34.44 -22.90 24.19
C ARG A 201 33.79 -22.07 25.30
N SER A 202 34.30 -22.16 26.53
CA SER A 202 33.82 -21.34 27.65
C SER A 202 33.96 -19.85 27.35
N GLU A 203 35.16 -19.43 26.90
CA GLU A 203 35.42 -18.03 26.53
C GLU A 203 34.50 -17.55 25.41
N ALA A 204 34.30 -18.35 24.36
CA ALA A 204 33.41 -17.99 23.25
C ALA A 204 31.97 -17.78 23.72
N LEU A 205 31.45 -18.71 24.54
CA LEU A 205 30.10 -18.62 25.10
C LEU A 205 29.94 -17.40 25.99
N GLU A 206 30.93 -17.09 26.85
CA GLU A 206 30.92 -15.88 27.68
C GLU A 206 30.87 -14.60 26.82
N ARG A 207 31.70 -14.50 25.77
CA ARG A 207 31.70 -13.32 24.89
C ARG A 207 30.42 -13.20 24.07
N GLU A 208 29.86 -14.30 23.59
CA GLU A 208 28.55 -14.31 22.93
C GLU A 208 27.44 -13.82 23.87
N ILE A 209 27.43 -14.26 25.14
CA ILE A 209 26.49 -13.77 26.16
C ILE A 209 26.68 -12.27 26.39
N GLU A 210 27.91 -11.79 26.63
CA GLU A 210 28.20 -10.37 26.85
C GLU A 210 27.78 -9.50 25.66
N ALA A 211 27.98 -9.98 24.42
CA ALA A 211 27.59 -9.28 23.20
C ALA A 211 26.07 -9.13 23.09
N LEU A 212 25.32 -10.22 23.36
CA LEU A 212 23.86 -10.23 23.35
C LEU A 212 23.24 -9.38 24.47
N GLU A 213 23.84 -9.38 25.67
CA GLU A 213 23.43 -8.49 26.76
C GLU A 213 23.65 -7.02 26.41
N THR A 214 24.79 -6.72 25.77
CA THR A 214 25.10 -5.38 25.28
C THR A 214 24.15 -4.95 24.15
N GLU A 215 23.73 -5.88 23.28
CA GLU A 215 22.70 -5.63 22.25
C GLU A 215 21.38 -5.18 22.89
N ILE A 216 20.91 -5.88 23.93
CA ILE A 216 19.69 -5.50 24.68
C ILE A 216 19.86 -4.13 25.35
N ALA A 217 20.96 -3.92 26.08
CA ALA A 217 21.23 -2.64 26.73
C ALA A 217 21.25 -1.48 25.72
N SER A 218 21.81 -1.72 24.53
CA SER A 218 21.81 -0.74 23.42
C SER A 218 20.42 -0.37 22.94
N TYR A 219 19.44 -1.29 22.99
CA TYR A 219 18.06 -0.96 22.66
C TYR A 219 17.39 -0.09 23.72
N ASP A 220 17.70 -0.30 24.99
CA ASP A 220 17.13 0.47 26.10
C ASP A 220 17.68 1.89 26.15
N GLU A 221 19.01 2.05 26.02
CA GLU A 221 19.67 3.37 25.96
C GLU A 221 19.23 4.19 24.74
N ARG A 222 18.91 3.53 23.62
CA ARG A 222 18.43 4.19 22.38
C ARG A 222 16.91 4.28 22.27
N ARG A 223 16.18 4.03 23.35
CA ARG A 223 14.70 4.02 23.36
C ARG A 223 14.10 5.34 22.88
N GLU A 224 14.67 6.47 23.30
CA GLU A 224 14.20 7.81 22.89
C GLU A 224 14.80 8.27 21.55
N LEU A 225 15.96 7.72 21.17
CA LEU A 225 16.65 8.08 19.94
C LEU A 225 15.90 7.63 18.68
N LEU A 226 15.31 6.44 18.69
CA LEU A 226 14.59 5.92 17.52
C LEU A 226 13.33 6.75 17.19
N PRO A 227 12.43 7.09 18.14
CA PRO A 227 11.35 8.04 17.91
C PRO A 227 11.85 9.39 17.41
N ALA A 228 12.86 9.99 18.05
CA ALA A 228 13.40 11.28 17.63
C ALA A 228 13.94 11.25 16.18
N ARG A 229 14.65 10.18 15.79
CA ARG A 229 15.10 9.98 14.41
C ARG A 229 13.94 9.87 13.41
N ARG A 230 12.86 9.19 13.79
CA ARG A 230 11.64 9.09 12.97
C ARG A 230 10.97 10.44 12.80
N ASP A 231 10.85 11.22 13.87
CA ASP A 231 10.26 12.57 13.80
C ASP A 231 11.08 13.49 12.90
N ARG A 232 12.42 13.42 12.99
CA ARG A 232 13.31 14.14 12.07
C ARG A 232 13.14 13.69 10.62
N ALA A 233 13.07 12.39 10.36
CA ALA A 233 12.84 11.86 9.02
C ALA A 233 11.47 12.27 8.46
N ALA A 234 10.42 12.25 9.30
CA ALA A 234 9.09 12.72 8.93
C ALA A 234 9.06 14.23 8.61
N ARG A 235 9.78 15.05 9.38
CA ARG A 235 9.95 16.49 9.08
C ARG A 235 10.68 16.68 7.74
N ARG A 236 11.71 15.90 7.44
CA ARG A 236 12.40 15.92 6.14
C ARG A 236 11.46 15.56 4.99
N VAL A 237 10.64 14.51 5.12
CA VAL A 237 9.62 14.16 4.12
C VAL A 237 8.66 15.32 3.89
N ALA A 238 8.15 15.95 4.96
CA ALA A 238 7.24 17.09 4.84
C ALA A 238 7.90 18.30 4.15
N THR A 239 9.16 18.60 4.46
CA THR A 239 9.92 19.67 3.80
C THR A 239 10.18 19.37 2.33
N ALA A 240 10.60 18.14 1.99
CA ALA A 240 10.85 17.73 0.62
C ALA A 240 9.57 17.73 -0.22
N GLN A 241 8.43 17.30 0.35
CA GLN A 241 7.14 17.36 -0.32
C GLN A 241 6.74 18.80 -0.66
N LYS A 242 6.86 19.73 0.31
CA LYS A 242 6.59 21.16 0.06
C LYS A 242 7.45 21.72 -1.07
N LEU A 243 8.70 21.30 -1.18
CA LEU A 243 9.61 21.75 -2.23
C LEU A 243 9.21 21.17 -3.59
N VAL A 244 8.81 19.90 -3.64
CA VAL A 244 8.24 19.27 -4.85
C VAL A 244 6.99 20.02 -5.29
N ASP A 245 6.05 20.33 -4.39
CA ASP A 245 4.82 21.05 -4.71
C ASP A 245 5.11 22.45 -5.30
N GLN A 246 6.09 23.16 -4.75
CA GLN A 246 6.53 24.46 -5.28
C GLN A 246 7.14 24.33 -6.68
N TRP A 247 8.05 23.38 -6.89
CA TRP A 247 8.66 23.17 -8.21
C TRP A 247 7.65 22.70 -9.25
N GLN A 248 6.67 21.89 -8.87
CA GLN A 248 5.57 21.50 -9.76
C GLN A 248 4.76 22.72 -10.21
N ALA A 249 4.42 23.63 -9.30
CA ALA A 249 3.72 24.87 -9.64
C ALA A 249 4.56 25.77 -10.56
N ILE A 250 5.86 25.91 -10.28
CA ILE A 250 6.79 26.73 -11.09
C ILE A 250 6.94 26.15 -12.51
N VAL A 251 7.15 24.83 -12.63
CA VAL A 251 7.25 24.14 -13.93
C VAL A 251 5.93 24.23 -14.68
N GLY A 252 4.80 24.03 -14.00
CA GLY A 252 3.46 24.16 -14.59
C GLY A 252 3.22 25.53 -15.21
N GLU A 253 3.52 26.60 -14.48
CA GLU A 253 3.35 27.97 -15.00
C GLU A 253 4.33 28.28 -16.13
N ARG A 254 5.60 27.83 -16.04
CA ARG A 254 6.56 28.00 -17.15
C ARG A 254 6.08 27.31 -18.43
N ARG A 255 5.59 26.06 -18.34
CA ARG A 255 5.03 25.33 -19.48
C ARG A 255 3.85 26.07 -20.11
N ARG A 256 2.94 26.59 -19.27
CA ARG A 256 1.78 27.36 -19.73
C ARG A 256 2.20 28.61 -20.50
N LEU A 257 3.17 29.37 -19.97
CA LEU A 257 3.70 30.57 -20.63
C LEU A 257 4.42 30.26 -21.95
N GLU A 258 5.21 29.17 -22.01
CA GLU A 258 5.88 28.77 -23.24
C GLU A 258 4.89 28.31 -24.33
N ALA A 259 3.84 27.58 -23.95
CA ALA A 259 2.78 27.21 -24.90
C ALA A 259 1.97 28.40 -25.39
N GLN A 260 1.69 29.39 -24.52
CA GLN A 260 1.04 30.64 -24.93
C GLN A 260 1.89 31.41 -25.95
N ARG A 261 3.20 31.57 -25.69
CA ARG A 261 4.11 32.21 -26.65
C ARG A 261 4.17 31.47 -27.98
N ALA A 262 4.24 30.14 -27.95
CA ALA A 262 4.24 29.33 -29.17
C ALA A 262 2.95 29.47 -29.98
N ALA A 263 1.79 29.56 -29.31
CA ALA A 263 0.52 29.80 -29.98
C ALA A 263 0.42 31.21 -30.58
N GLU A 264 0.86 32.24 -29.86
CA GLU A 264 0.91 33.62 -30.36
C GLU A 264 1.87 33.75 -31.57
N GLU A 265 3.02 33.09 -31.52
CA GLU A 265 3.97 33.04 -32.64
C GLU A 265 3.37 32.33 -33.86
N ALA A 266 2.72 31.19 -33.67
CA ALA A 266 2.03 30.47 -34.75
C ALA A 266 0.90 31.31 -35.38
N GLU A 267 0.13 32.05 -34.57
CA GLU A 267 -0.89 32.96 -35.06
C GLU A 267 -0.27 34.11 -35.89
N ARG A 268 0.85 34.68 -35.42
CA ARG A 268 1.57 35.72 -36.16
C ARG A 268 2.04 35.19 -37.51
N LEU A 269 2.65 34.00 -37.53
CA LEU A 269 3.11 33.36 -38.76
C LEU A 269 1.96 33.10 -39.73
N ARG A 270 0.79 32.64 -39.24
CA ARG A 270 -0.40 32.49 -40.08
C ARG A 270 -0.85 33.81 -40.71
N ARG A 271 -0.89 34.91 -39.94
CA ARG A 271 -1.26 36.23 -40.46
C ARG A 271 -0.28 36.74 -41.53
N GLN A 272 1.01 36.43 -41.40
CA GLN A 272 2.03 36.76 -42.39
C GLN A 272 1.90 35.90 -43.65
N ALA A 273 1.77 34.58 -43.48
CA ALA A 273 1.60 33.61 -44.57
C ALA A 273 0.33 33.89 -45.40
N ALA A 274 -0.76 34.33 -44.75
CA ALA A 274 -2.00 34.72 -45.41
C ALA A 274 -1.84 35.89 -46.40
N ARG A 275 -0.83 36.74 -46.23
CA ARG A 275 -0.52 37.85 -47.13
C ARG A 275 0.41 37.45 -48.28
N GLN A 276 1.11 36.34 -48.15
CA GLN A 276 2.12 35.88 -49.11
C GLN A 276 1.54 34.91 -50.13
N HIS A 277 0.96 33.79 -49.68
CA HIS A 277 0.42 32.77 -50.59
C HIS A 277 -0.61 31.84 -49.92
N PRO A 278 -1.68 31.39 -50.63
CA PRO A 278 -2.68 30.47 -50.08
C PRO A 278 -2.12 29.14 -49.55
N VAL A 279 -1.09 28.58 -50.19
CA VAL A 279 -0.43 27.33 -49.75
C VAL A 279 0.25 27.52 -48.39
N LEU A 280 1.00 28.62 -48.21
CA LEU A 280 1.65 28.92 -46.93
C LEU A 280 0.61 29.21 -45.84
N LYS A 281 -0.50 29.87 -46.20
CA LYS A 281 -1.62 30.11 -45.28
C LYS A 281 -2.22 28.80 -44.75
N ALA A 282 -2.53 27.86 -45.63
CA ALA A 282 -3.11 26.57 -45.24
C ALA A 282 -2.15 25.76 -44.33
N PHE A 283 -0.85 25.80 -44.64
CA PHE A 283 0.17 25.18 -43.79
C PHE A 283 0.25 25.84 -42.42
N ALA A 284 0.23 27.18 -42.37
CA ALA A 284 0.29 27.95 -41.13
C ALA A 284 -0.97 27.79 -40.27
N GLU A 285 -2.15 27.64 -40.86
CA GLU A 285 -3.40 27.32 -40.14
C GLU A 285 -3.30 26.00 -39.39
N GLU A 286 -2.70 24.99 -40.01
CA GLU A 286 -2.48 23.68 -39.41
C GLU A 286 -1.42 23.77 -38.28
N THR A 287 -0.35 24.53 -38.48
CA THR A 287 0.66 24.82 -37.44
C THR A 287 0.04 25.51 -36.21
N GLU A 288 -0.79 26.52 -36.43
CA GLU A 288 -1.52 27.21 -35.36
C GLU A 288 -2.46 26.24 -34.62
N ARG A 289 -3.19 25.39 -35.35
CA ARG A 289 -4.05 24.37 -34.74
C ARG A 289 -3.25 23.47 -33.80
N LEU A 290 -2.10 22.95 -34.23
CA LEU A 290 -1.24 22.10 -33.39
C LEU A 290 -0.69 22.83 -32.16
N ALA A 291 -0.24 24.08 -32.33
CA ALA A 291 0.24 24.88 -31.19
C ALA A 291 -0.87 25.08 -30.14
N ASN A 292 -2.11 25.30 -30.59
CA ASN A 292 -3.27 25.48 -29.74
C ASN A 292 -3.74 24.20 -29.03
N LEU A 293 -3.40 23.00 -29.51
CA LEU A 293 -3.74 21.73 -28.82
C LEU A 293 -3.09 21.63 -27.43
N ARG A 294 -2.04 22.41 -27.16
CA ARG A 294 -1.37 22.46 -25.86
C ARG A 294 -2.13 23.31 -24.84
N LEU A 295 -3.02 24.19 -25.31
CA LEU A 295 -3.73 25.19 -24.51
C LEU A 295 -5.20 24.80 -24.27
N GLY A 296 -5.80 25.45 -23.27
CA GLY A 296 -7.19 25.22 -22.87
C GLY A 296 -7.36 24.08 -21.85
N ASP A 297 -8.58 23.94 -21.33
CA ASP A 297 -8.88 23.01 -20.24
C ASP A 297 -8.64 21.55 -20.62
N ASN A 298 -8.84 21.20 -21.90
CA ASN A 298 -8.56 19.88 -22.46
C ASN A 298 -7.21 19.80 -23.18
N GLY A 299 -6.36 20.83 -23.07
CA GLY A 299 -5.05 20.86 -23.70
C GLY A 299 -4.06 19.89 -23.03
N THR A 300 -3.01 19.50 -23.75
CA THR A 300 -2.00 18.54 -23.23
C THR A 300 -1.38 18.99 -21.90
N ILE A 301 -1.17 20.30 -21.71
CA ILE A 301 -0.61 20.84 -20.45
C ILE A 301 -1.57 20.69 -19.27
N SER A 302 -2.86 20.98 -19.48
CA SER A 302 -3.89 20.88 -18.43
C SER A 302 -4.09 19.41 -18.02
N THR A 303 -4.25 18.53 -19.01
CA THR A 303 -4.42 17.09 -18.76
C THR A 303 -3.20 16.47 -18.07
N LEU A 304 -1.98 16.89 -18.41
CA LEU A 304 -0.76 16.45 -17.72
C LEU A 304 -0.75 16.92 -16.25
N ALA A 305 -1.16 18.15 -15.98
CA ALA A 305 -1.26 18.67 -14.61
C ALA A 305 -2.30 17.89 -13.77
N GLU A 306 -3.47 17.59 -14.35
CA GLU A 306 -4.52 16.79 -13.70
C GLU A 306 -4.02 15.37 -13.37
N VAL A 307 -3.32 14.72 -14.31
CA VAL A 307 -2.75 13.38 -14.09
C VAL A 307 -1.72 13.40 -12.97
N SER A 308 -0.80 14.36 -12.96
CA SER A 308 0.21 14.50 -11.89
C SER A 308 -0.42 14.82 -10.54
N GLU A 309 -1.49 15.61 -10.49
CA GLU A 309 -2.22 15.86 -9.25
C GLU A 309 -2.93 14.59 -8.75
N LYS A 310 -3.62 13.86 -9.64
CA LYS A 310 -4.29 12.60 -9.29
C LYS A 310 -3.28 11.56 -8.80
N LEU A 311 -2.09 11.48 -9.40
CA LEU A 311 -1.00 10.63 -8.95
C LEU A 311 -0.55 10.98 -7.52
N THR A 312 -0.27 12.26 -7.26
CA THR A 312 0.14 12.74 -5.93
C THR A 312 -0.91 12.44 -4.86
N ARG A 313 -2.19 12.71 -5.15
CA ARG A 313 -3.31 12.39 -4.24
C ARG A 313 -3.42 10.89 -3.98
N THR A 314 -3.24 10.05 -5.00
CA THR A 314 -3.33 8.59 -4.88
C THR A 314 -2.19 8.03 -4.03
N HIS A 315 -0.96 8.51 -4.23
CA HIS A 315 0.17 8.17 -3.37
C HIS A 315 -0.06 8.57 -1.91
N ALA A 316 -0.54 9.79 -1.67
CA ALA A 316 -0.83 10.25 -0.31
C ALA A 316 -1.92 9.40 0.37
N ALA A 317 -2.97 9.03 -0.38
CA ALA A 317 -4.03 8.16 0.11
C ALA A 317 -3.52 6.74 0.43
N LEU A 318 -2.67 6.17 -0.43
CA LEU A 318 -2.04 4.87 -0.21
C LEU A 318 -1.17 4.86 1.05
N GLU A 319 -0.31 5.85 1.22
CA GLU A 319 0.58 5.94 2.38
C GLU A 319 -0.19 6.17 3.68
N LYS A 320 -1.24 7.01 3.65
CA LYS A 320 -2.14 7.19 4.79
C LYS A 320 -2.81 5.85 5.16
N LEU A 321 -3.36 5.15 4.17
CA LEU A 321 -4.04 3.87 4.37
C LEU A 321 -3.10 2.81 4.99
N ARG A 322 -1.85 2.73 4.50
CA ARG A 322 -0.83 1.81 5.06
C ARG A 322 -0.54 2.12 6.53
N LYS A 323 -0.42 3.41 6.88
CA LYS A 323 -0.22 3.84 8.28
C LYS A 323 -1.41 3.51 9.15
N ASP A 324 -2.62 3.78 8.68
CA ASP A 324 -3.87 3.47 9.39
C ASP A 324 -3.99 1.96 9.63
N TYR A 325 -3.70 1.15 8.60
CA TYR A 325 -3.70 -0.31 8.69
C TYR A 325 -2.71 -0.83 9.74
N GLN A 326 -1.45 -0.39 9.69
CA GLN A 326 -0.42 -0.77 10.68
C GLN A 326 -0.75 -0.30 12.10
N SER A 327 -1.39 0.86 12.25
CA SER A 327 -1.84 1.37 13.54
C SER A 327 -2.93 0.47 14.14
N VAL A 328 -3.91 0.08 13.32
CA VAL A 328 -4.99 -0.82 13.74
C VAL A 328 -4.47 -2.21 14.10
N GLN A 329 -3.54 -2.78 13.31
CA GLN A 329 -2.91 -4.07 13.63
C GLN A 329 -2.26 -4.05 15.01
N ARG A 330 -1.38 -3.07 15.28
CA ARG A 330 -0.69 -2.93 16.58
C ARG A 330 -1.68 -2.76 17.74
N ARG A 331 -2.76 -2.02 17.53
CA ARG A 331 -3.76 -1.77 18.58
C ARG A 331 -4.53 -3.05 18.93
N ILE A 332 -4.87 -3.87 17.94
CA ILE A 332 -5.53 -5.17 18.15
C ILE A 332 -4.61 -6.14 18.88
N GLU A 333 -3.34 -6.22 18.47
CA GLU A 333 -2.33 -7.06 19.13
C GLU A 333 -2.14 -6.68 20.60
N ALA A 334 -2.13 -5.38 20.91
CA ALA A 334 -1.88 -4.88 22.27
C ALA A 334 -3.09 -5.01 23.22
N THR A 335 -4.32 -4.79 22.74
CA THR A 335 -5.49 -4.64 23.63
C THR A 335 -6.48 -5.81 23.60
N GLN A 336 -6.16 -6.87 22.83
CA GLN A 336 -7.09 -7.93 22.42
C GLN A 336 -8.39 -7.33 21.80
N LEU A 337 -9.21 -8.16 21.14
CA LEU A 337 -10.45 -7.68 20.52
C LEU A 337 -11.46 -7.25 21.60
N ASN A 338 -11.56 -5.94 21.84
CA ASN A 338 -12.53 -5.33 22.75
C ASN A 338 -13.51 -4.40 22.01
N ARG A 339 -14.57 -3.93 22.68
CA ARG A 339 -15.63 -3.10 22.08
C ARG A 339 -15.12 -1.78 21.48
N ALA A 340 -14.14 -1.12 22.12
CA ALA A 340 -13.57 0.12 21.62
C ALA A 340 -12.82 -0.12 20.29
N THR A 341 -12.09 -1.24 20.22
CA THR A 341 -11.46 -1.71 18.98
C THR A 341 -12.51 -2.05 17.93
N GLY A 342 -13.62 -2.68 18.30
CA GLY A 342 -14.72 -2.98 17.38
C GLY A 342 -15.42 -1.75 16.77
N LEU A 343 -15.67 -0.73 17.59
CA LEU A 343 -16.20 0.56 17.11
C LEU A 343 -15.21 1.26 16.18
N LEU A 344 -13.92 1.25 16.52
CA LEU A 344 -12.86 1.78 15.67
C LEU A 344 -12.84 1.07 14.31
N LEU A 345 -12.89 -0.26 14.29
CA LEU A 345 -12.91 -1.07 13.07
C LEU A 345 -14.11 -0.72 12.18
N ARG A 346 -15.30 -0.51 12.76
CA ARG A 346 -16.49 -0.09 12.02
C ARG A 346 -16.34 1.31 11.42
N VAL A 347 -15.79 2.27 12.17
CA VAL A 347 -15.52 3.63 11.66
C VAL A 347 -14.51 3.58 10.53
N GLN A 348 -13.42 2.82 10.69
CA GLN A 348 -12.39 2.64 9.67
C GLN A 348 -12.99 1.99 8.41
N TYR A 349 -13.77 0.93 8.55
CA TYR A 349 -14.45 0.27 7.42
C TYR A 349 -15.37 1.23 6.65
N ALA A 350 -16.13 2.07 7.36
CA ALA A 350 -17.01 3.06 6.74
C ALA A 350 -16.24 4.18 6.00
N GLN A 351 -14.99 4.45 6.39
CA GLN A 351 -14.11 5.44 5.75
C GLN A 351 -13.32 4.87 4.56
N LEU A 352 -13.27 3.55 4.39
CA LEU A 352 -12.57 2.94 3.26
C LEU A 352 -13.30 3.24 1.95
N PRO A 353 -12.56 3.59 0.87
CA PRO A 353 -13.14 3.73 -0.46
C PRO A 353 -13.84 2.45 -0.92
N GLN A 354 -14.83 2.58 -1.80
CA GLN A 354 -15.47 1.42 -2.39
C GLN A 354 -14.57 0.79 -3.46
N ILE A 355 -14.49 -0.54 -3.44
CA ILE A 355 -13.68 -1.32 -4.39
C ILE A 355 -14.18 -1.13 -5.83
N SER A 356 -15.49 -0.92 -6.03
CA SER A 356 -16.09 -0.63 -7.35
C SER A 356 -15.50 0.63 -7.97
N ASP A 357 -15.38 1.68 -7.16
CA ASP A 357 -14.98 3.02 -7.60
C ASP A 357 -13.50 3.00 -7.96
N LEU A 358 -12.66 2.38 -7.10
CA LEU A 358 -11.23 2.19 -7.40
C LEU A 358 -10.98 1.32 -8.64
N ARG A 359 -11.81 0.31 -8.91
CA ARG A 359 -11.74 -0.47 -10.16
C ARG A 359 -12.19 0.32 -11.37
N GLN A 360 -13.11 1.26 -11.19
CA GLN A 360 -13.50 2.17 -12.25
C GLN A 360 -12.36 3.16 -12.54
N ASP A 361 -11.79 3.81 -11.51
CA ASP A 361 -10.63 4.69 -11.62
C ASP A 361 -9.46 4.01 -12.35
N LEU A 362 -9.14 2.76 -11.98
CA LEU A 362 -8.09 2.00 -12.63
C LEU A 362 -8.38 1.78 -14.11
N ARG A 363 -9.62 1.37 -14.46
CA ARG A 363 -10.02 1.17 -15.87
C ARG A 363 -10.00 2.47 -16.67
N GLU A 364 -10.39 3.59 -16.07
CA GLU A 364 -10.33 4.90 -16.70
C GLU A 364 -8.88 5.34 -16.95
N ALA A 365 -8.00 5.18 -15.96
CA ALA A 365 -6.57 5.48 -16.10
C ALA A 365 -5.91 4.61 -17.18
N THR A 366 -6.18 3.29 -17.20
CA THR A 366 -5.65 2.39 -18.24
C THR A 366 -6.16 2.74 -19.63
N ARG A 367 -7.45 3.04 -19.80
CA ARG A 367 -7.99 3.47 -21.10
C ARG A 367 -7.44 4.81 -21.57
N LEU A 368 -7.09 5.69 -20.64
CA LEU A 368 -6.46 6.95 -20.98
C LEU A 368 -5.00 6.72 -21.37
N LEU A 369 -4.28 5.86 -20.65
CA LEU A 369 -2.92 5.44 -20.99
C LEU A 369 -2.85 4.86 -22.41
N GLU A 370 -3.69 3.88 -22.73
CA GLU A 370 -3.76 3.26 -24.07
C GLU A 370 -4.00 4.32 -25.17
N ARG A 371 -4.89 5.28 -24.92
CA ARG A 371 -5.17 6.38 -25.87
C ARG A 371 -3.99 7.34 -26.02
N SER A 372 -3.34 7.68 -24.91
CA SER A 372 -2.15 8.53 -24.92
C SER A 372 -0.94 7.84 -25.57
N GLU A 373 -0.80 6.53 -25.44
CA GLU A 373 0.23 5.74 -26.12
C GLU A 373 0.05 5.77 -27.64
N VAL A 374 -1.19 5.61 -28.12
CA VAL A 374 -1.51 5.75 -29.55
C VAL A 374 -1.20 7.17 -30.03
N ALA A 375 -1.66 8.20 -29.31
CA ALA A 375 -1.39 9.59 -29.67
C ALA A 375 0.11 9.90 -29.68
N TRP A 376 0.88 9.34 -28.74
CA TRP A 376 2.33 9.50 -28.70
C TRP A 376 3.02 8.92 -29.95
N ILE A 377 2.59 7.74 -30.41
CA ILE A 377 3.07 7.13 -31.66
C ILE A 377 2.67 8.00 -32.87
N GLU A 378 1.42 8.46 -32.93
CA GLU A 378 0.95 9.35 -34.01
C GLU A 378 1.79 10.64 -34.09
N TRP A 379 2.10 11.27 -32.95
CA TRP A 379 2.96 12.45 -32.92
C TRP A 379 4.41 12.16 -33.29
N ASP A 380 4.94 10.99 -32.95
CA ASP A 380 6.28 10.58 -33.38
C ASP A 380 6.35 10.40 -34.91
N GLU A 381 5.36 9.74 -35.49
CA GLU A 381 5.25 9.57 -36.94
C GLU A 381 5.08 10.91 -37.66
N GLU A 382 4.22 11.80 -37.17
CA GLU A 382 4.06 13.13 -37.75
C GLU A 382 5.35 13.93 -37.64
N ARG A 383 5.96 13.98 -36.46
CA ARG A 383 7.24 14.67 -36.23
C ARG A 383 8.33 14.17 -37.16
N ALA A 384 8.43 12.86 -37.39
CA ALA A 384 9.41 12.27 -38.30
C ALA A 384 9.23 12.75 -39.75
N ARG A 385 7.99 12.99 -40.21
CA ARG A 385 7.72 13.55 -41.55
C ARG A 385 8.21 14.99 -41.71
N PHE A 386 8.36 15.72 -40.60
CA PHE A 386 8.84 17.10 -40.58
C PHE A 386 10.26 17.21 -39.99
N ALA A 387 11.04 16.12 -40.04
CA ALA A 387 12.41 16.09 -39.51
C ALA A 387 13.37 16.99 -40.32
N ASP A 388 13.28 16.97 -41.65
CA ASP A 388 14.06 17.85 -42.53
C ASP A 388 13.24 19.09 -42.91
N VAL A 389 13.51 20.19 -42.20
CA VAL A 389 12.87 21.50 -42.43
C VAL A 389 13.13 22.02 -43.85
N ASN A 390 14.29 21.73 -44.44
CA ASN A 390 14.63 22.21 -45.78
C ASN A 390 13.86 21.43 -46.85
N GLU A 391 13.72 20.12 -46.70
CA GLU A 391 12.93 19.28 -47.60
C GLU A 391 11.45 19.72 -47.60
N VAL A 392 10.88 19.94 -46.40
CA VAL A 392 9.50 20.42 -46.27
C VAL A 392 9.33 21.80 -46.91
N ALA A 393 10.27 22.72 -46.69
CA ALA A 393 10.22 24.06 -47.29
C ALA A 393 10.32 24.00 -48.83
N GLN A 394 11.19 23.14 -49.37
CA GLN A 394 11.27 22.91 -50.82
C GLN A 394 9.99 22.30 -51.39
N GLY A 395 9.37 21.36 -50.67
CA GLY A 395 8.07 20.80 -51.05
C GLY A 395 6.96 21.84 -51.09
N LEU A 396 6.93 22.77 -50.12
CA LEU A 396 5.99 23.90 -50.13
C LEU A 396 6.25 24.83 -51.32
N LEU A 397 7.51 25.16 -51.61
CA LEU A 397 7.86 25.97 -52.79
C LEU A 397 7.44 25.32 -54.10
N ALA A 398 7.68 24.00 -54.25
CA ALA A 398 7.26 23.26 -55.43
C ALA A 398 5.73 23.29 -55.63
N GLN A 399 4.95 23.24 -54.55
CA GLN A 399 3.48 23.39 -54.62
C GLN A 399 3.05 24.80 -55.02
N ILE A 400 3.78 25.83 -54.57
CA ILE A 400 3.53 27.23 -54.95
C ILE A 400 3.85 27.43 -56.45
N GLU A 401 5.01 26.95 -56.91
CA GLU A 401 5.44 27.02 -58.31
C GLU A 401 4.49 26.25 -59.24
N ALA A 402 3.91 25.13 -58.78
CA ALA A 402 2.89 24.41 -59.52
C ALA A 402 1.53 25.14 -59.59
N ALA A 403 1.25 26.06 -58.67
CA ALA A 403 0.00 26.80 -58.59
C ALA A 403 0.01 28.12 -59.40
N GLY A 404 1.18 28.60 -59.85
CA GLY A 404 1.31 29.80 -60.70
C GLY A 404 2.77 30.23 -60.93
N ASP A 405 2.97 31.19 -61.84
CA ASP A 405 4.30 31.71 -62.20
C ASP A 405 4.79 32.72 -61.14
N VAL A 406 5.77 32.30 -60.32
CA VAL A 406 6.30 33.09 -59.20
C VAL A 406 7.50 33.92 -59.69
N PRO A 407 7.48 35.26 -59.54
CA PRO A 407 8.62 36.09 -59.87
C PRO A 407 9.88 35.69 -59.08
N ALA A 408 11.03 35.65 -59.74
CA ALA A 408 12.30 35.24 -59.12
C ALA A 408 12.68 36.06 -57.87
N GLU A 409 12.31 37.35 -57.84
CA GLU A 409 12.52 38.25 -56.69
C GLU A 409 11.69 37.86 -55.46
N SER A 410 10.49 37.28 -55.65
CA SER A 410 9.61 36.82 -54.56
C SER A 410 9.93 35.41 -54.07
N ARG A 411 10.72 34.65 -54.84
CA ARG A 411 11.06 33.25 -54.51
C ARG A 411 11.88 33.16 -53.21
N ALA A 412 12.86 34.04 -53.02
CA ALA A 412 13.71 34.05 -51.84
C ALA A 412 12.91 34.35 -50.55
N ASP A 413 11.98 35.31 -50.61
CA ASP A 413 11.11 35.66 -49.48
C ASP A 413 10.13 34.53 -49.15
N LEU A 414 9.58 33.86 -50.17
CA LEU A 414 8.71 32.68 -49.99
C LEU A 414 9.49 31.49 -49.42
N GLU A 415 10.75 31.30 -49.82
CA GLU A 415 11.61 30.25 -49.30
C GLU A 415 11.95 30.48 -47.82
N ALA A 416 12.26 31.73 -47.44
CA ALA A 416 12.47 32.10 -46.04
C ALA A 416 11.21 31.85 -45.19
N ALA A 417 10.04 32.28 -45.68
CA ALA A 417 8.77 32.06 -45.00
C ALA A 417 8.40 30.57 -44.89
N ALA A 418 8.65 29.79 -45.94
CA ALA A 418 8.41 28.34 -45.95
C ALA A 418 9.31 27.63 -44.92
N ARG A 419 10.60 28.01 -44.82
CA ARG A 419 11.50 27.48 -43.79
C ARG A 419 11.06 27.84 -42.38
N GLU A 420 10.67 29.10 -42.15
CA GLU A 420 10.20 29.56 -40.85
C GLU A 420 8.94 28.80 -40.41
N LEU A 421 7.97 28.63 -41.30
CA LEU A 421 6.75 27.84 -41.04
C LEU A 421 7.05 26.35 -40.81
N ALA A 422 7.94 25.76 -41.59
CA ALA A 422 8.33 24.36 -41.42
C ALA A 422 9.04 24.13 -40.07
N ALA A 423 9.91 25.05 -39.65
CA ALA A 423 10.54 25.01 -38.32
C ALA A 423 9.51 25.19 -37.19
N ALA A 424 8.54 26.10 -37.34
CA ALA A 424 7.47 26.28 -36.38
C ALA A 424 6.58 25.01 -36.25
N ARG A 425 6.25 24.36 -37.37
CA ARG A 425 5.52 23.09 -37.42
C ARG A 425 6.28 21.96 -36.72
N GLN A 426 7.57 21.82 -37.01
CA GLN A 426 8.44 20.83 -36.36
C GLN A 426 8.51 21.05 -34.84
N THR A 427 8.61 22.31 -34.42
CA THR A 427 8.65 22.70 -33.00
C THR A 427 7.33 22.37 -32.30
N ALA A 428 6.19 22.69 -32.92
CA ALA A 428 4.86 22.36 -32.39
C ALA A 428 4.68 20.84 -32.23
N LEU A 429 5.07 20.05 -33.23
CA LEU A 429 5.02 18.59 -33.18
C LEU A 429 5.95 17.99 -32.12
N THR A 430 7.17 18.52 -32.00
CA THR A 430 8.12 18.07 -30.96
C THR A 430 7.57 18.34 -29.56
N ASN A 431 6.96 19.51 -29.35
CA ASN A 431 6.32 19.83 -28.08
C ASN A 431 5.14 18.91 -27.76
N LEU A 432 4.29 18.56 -28.74
CA LEU A 432 3.18 17.62 -28.55
C LEU A 432 3.67 16.20 -28.26
N TYR A 433 4.73 15.77 -28.94
CA TYR A 433 5.40 14.50 -28.67
C TYR A 433 5.95 14.43 -27.24
N ASP A 434 6.65 15.48 -26.80
CA ASP A 434 7.22 15.54 -25.44
C ASP A 434 6.13 15.56 -24.36
N ASP A 435 5.05 16.33 -24.57
CA ASP A 435 3.91 16.37 -23.66
C ASP A 435 3.22 14.99 -23.59
N ALA A 436 3.02 14.32 -24.72
CA ALA A 436 2.41 12.98 -24.78
C ALA A 436 3.29 11.91 -24.11
N SER A 437 4.61 11.94 -24.35
CA SER A 437 5.58 11.05 -23.70
C SER A 437 5.56 11.19 -22.18
N LYS A 438 5.54 12.44 -21.69
CA LYS A 438 5.40 12.76 -20.26
C LYS A 438 4.07 12.25 -19.71
N GLN A 439 2.97 12.44 -20.44
CA GLN A 439 1.64 11.98 -20.03
C GLN A 439 1.56 10.45 -19.92
N VAL A 440 2.09 9.71 -20.90
CA VAL A 440 2.18 8.24 -20.88
C VAL A 440 2.95 7.78 -19.63
N THR A 441 4.09 8.41 -19.35
CA THR A 441 4.91 8.09 -18.18
C THR A 441 4.16 8.31 -16.86
N GLU A 442 3.48 9.45 -16.70
CA GLU A 442 2.73 9.77 -15.48
C GLU A 442 1.46 8.92 -15.33
N LEU A 443 0.77 8.58 -16.43
CA LEU A 443 -0.37 7.68 -16.42
C LEU A 443 0.02 6.23 -16.07
N GLY A 444 1.20 5.78 -16.51
CA GLY A 444 1.77 4.51 -16.10
C GLY A 444 1.95 4.44 -14.58
N LYS A 445 2.58 5.47 -13.99
CA LYS A 445 2.74 5.60 -12.54
C LYS A 445 1.39 5.67 -11.82
N LEU A 446 0.41 6.41 -12.35
CA LEU A 446 -0.93 6.52 -11.76
C LEU A 446 -1.65 5.18 -11.76
N THR A 447 -1.52 4.41 -12.84
CA THR A 447 -2.11 3.07 -12.96
C THR A 447 -1.51 2.13 -11.90
N GLU A 448 -0.18 2.12 -11.75
CA GLU A 448 0.51 1.35 -10.71
C GLU A 448 0.08 1.78 -9.30
N ALA A 449 0.09 3.08 -9.01
CA ALA A 449 -0.31 3.63 -7.72
C ALA A 449 -1.76 3.26 -7.37
N THR A 450 -2.68 3.36 -8.33
CA THR A 450 -4.10 3.02 -8.16
C THR A 450 -4.26 1.51 -7.92
N GLN A 451 -3.51 0.67 -8.62
CA GLN A 451 -3.51 -0.77 -8.40
C GLN A 451 -3.00 -1.13 -6.99
N LEU A 452 -1.89 -0.52 -6.54
CA LEU A 452 -1.37 -0.69 -5.18
C LEU A 452 -2.38 -0.21 -4.13
N PHE A 453 -3.06 0.90 -4.38
CA PHE A 453 -4.11 1.43 -3.51
C PHE A 453 -5.30 0.48 -3.40
N LEU A 454 -5.80 -0.03 -4.53
CA LEU A 454 -6.84 -1.05 -4.59
C LEU A 454 -6.46 -2.31 -3.81
N GLN A 455 -5.22 -2.79 -3.97
CA GLN A 455 -4.71 -3.94 -3.22
C GLN A 455 -4.67 -3.66 -1.72
N ALA A 456 -4.16 -2.52 -1.30
CA ALA A 456 -4.10 -2.15 0.11
C ALA A 456 -5.49 -1.99 0.74
N VAL A 457 -6.46 -1.39 0.03
CA VAL A 457 -7.86 -1.27 0.49
C VAL A 457 -8.50 -2.65 0.62
N SER A 458 -8.30 -3.54 -0.36
CA SER A 458 -8.88 -4.88 -0.30
C SER A 458 -8.28 -5.73 0.83
N GLN A 459 -6.97 -5.66 1.07
CA GLN A 459 -6.31 -6.31 2.20
C GLN A 459 -6.82 -5.78 3.54
N TYR A 460 -6.90 -4.46 3.69
CA TYR A 460 -7.36 -3.86 4.93
C TYR A 460 -8.84 -4.18 5.18
N ARG A 461 -9.68 -4.12 4.15
CA ARG A 461 -11.09 -4.51 4.26
C ARG A 461 -11.24 -5.96 4.71
N ALA A 462 -10.54 -6.90 4.06
CA ALA A 462 -10.57 -8.31 4.43
C ALA A 462 -10.10 -8.54 5.88
N TYR A 463 -9.04 -7.84 6.31
CA TYR A 463 -8.55 -7.90 7.69
C TYR A 463 -9.58 -7.43 8.71
N ILE A 464 -10.33 -6.35 8.39
CA ILE A 464 -11.40 -5.82 9.24
C ILE A 464 -12.59 -6.80 9.26
N GLU A 465 -13.04 -7.28 8.11
CA GLU A 465 -14.18 -8.19 7.98
C GLU A 465 -13.98 -9.49 8.76
N GLU A 466 -12.79 -10.09 8.67
CA GLU A 466 -12.41 -11.30 9.42
C GLU A 466 -12.57 -11.11 10.94
N ARG A 467 -12.33 -9.88 11.44
CA ARG A 467 -12.32 -9.57 12.88
C ARG A 467 -13.62 -8.95 13.37
N ILE A 468 -14.42 -8.33 12.50
CA ILE A 468 -15.71 -7.72 12.88
C ILE A 468 -16.72 -8.78 13.34
N LEU A 469 -16.70 -9.96 12.73
CA LEU A 469 -17.64 -11.05 13.02
C LEU A 469 -17.51 -11.61 14.45
N TRP A 470 -16.36 -11.39 15.11
CA TRP A 470 -16.10 -11.89 16.47
C TRP A 470 -16.45 -10.88 17.57
N ILE A 471 -16.96 -9.69 17.22
CA ILE A 471 -17.30 -8.66 18.19
C ILE A 471 -18.73 -8.87 18.70
N ARG A 472 -18.86 -9.28 19.96
CA ARG A 472 -20.13 -9.33 20.69
C ARG A 472 -20.86 -7.98 20.62
N SER A 473 -21.97 -7.93 19.89
CA SER A 473 -22.62 -6.69 19.48
C SER A 473 -23.69 -6.16 20.46
N VAL A 474 -23.99 -6.86 21.55
CA VAL A 474 -25.08 -6.51 22.50
C VAL A 474 -24.55 -6.43 23.94
N PRO A 475 -24.67 -5.27 24.62
CA PRO A 475 -24.43 -5.14 26.07
C PRO A 475 -25.52 -5.85 26.89
N GLU A 476 -25.18 -6.48 28.02
CA GLU A 476 -26.16 -7.10 28.94
C GLU A 476 -26.94 -6.06 29.77
N ASP A 477 -26.53 -4.79 29.68
CA ASP A 477 -26.80 -3.75 30.68
C ASP A 477 -27.33 -2.43 30.08
N ARG A 478 -27.80 -2.44 28.82
CA ARG A 478 -28.70 -1.40 28.30
C ARG A 478 -29.97 -2.01 27.73
N ILE A 479 -31.05 -1.87 28.47
CA ILE A 479 -32.39 -1.79 27.88
C ILE A 479 -32.37 -0.50 27.05
N ASN A 480 -32.53 -0.60 25.72
CA ASN A 480 -32.64 0.56 24.84
C ASN A 480 -33.65 1.54 25.44
N SER A 481 -33.25 2.81 25.59
CA SER A 481 -34.13 3.82 26.17
C SER A 481 -35.35 4.00 25.26
N ILE A 482 -36.53 4.24 25.83
CA ILE A 482 -37.75 4.55 25.06
C ILE A 482 -37.48 5.70 24.07
N SER A 483 -36.55 6.61 24.39
CA SER A 483 -36.10 7.69 23.49
C SER A 483 -35.46 7.21 22.18
N ASP A 484 -34.72 6.10 22.22
CA ASP A 484 -34.07 5.55 21.02
C ASP A 484 -35.11 4.91 20.11
N TYR A 485 -36.15 4.30 20.70
CA TYR A 485 -37.32 3.82 19.96
C TYR A 485 -38.14 4.97 19.40
N THR A 486 -38.40 6.05 20.15
CA THR A 486 -39.18 7.18 19.64
C THR A 486 -38.45 7.94 18.56
N ASN A 487 -37.11 8.04 18.62
CA ASN A 487 -36.32 8.68 17.55
C ASN A 487 -36.24 7.80 16.30
N ALA A 488 -36.08 6.49 16.45
CA ALA A 488 -36.16 5.55 15.34
C ALA A 488 -37.58 5.51 14.72
N LEU A 489 -38.62 5.62 15.56
CA LEU A 489 -40.01 5.69 15.12
C LEU A 489 -40.30 7.02 14.42
N ALA A 490 -39.84 8.15 14.97
CA ALA A 490 -39.99 9.47 14.36
C ALA A 490 -39.30 9.52 12.98
N TRP A 491 -38.10 8.95 12.86
CA TRP A 491 -37.41 8.79 11.58
C TRP A 491 -38.16 7.85 10.62
N ALA A 492 -38.71 6.74 11.13
CA ALA A 492 -39.47 5.79 10.31
C ALA A 492 -40.83 6.35 9.86
N THR A 493 -41.42 7.30 10.59
CA THR A 493 -42.73 7.91 10.30
C THR A 493 -42.66 9.26 9.61
N ASP A 494 -41.47 9.77 9.28
CA ASP A 494 -41.29 11.08 8.63
C ASP A 494 -41.79 11.06 7.17
N PRO A 495 -42.97 11.61 6.85
CA PRO A 495 -43.62 11.41 5.55
C PRO A 495 -42.82 12.01 4.38
N ASP A 496 -42.07 13.08 4.65
CA ASP A 496 -41.32 13.81 3.61
C ASP A 496 -40.13 12.97 3.12
N SER A 497 -39.40 12.34 4.04
CA SER A 497 -38.30 11.41 3.71
C SER A 497 -38.74 10.22 2.85
N TRP A 498 -39.97 9.73 3.04
CA TRP A 498 -40.54 8.64 2.23
C TRP A 498 -40.95 9.12 0.84
N ASN A 499 -41.56 10.31 0.76
CA ASN A 499 -41.98 10.89 -0.50
C ASN A 499 -40.75 11.20 -1.37
N ASP A 500 -39.71 11.81 -0.80
CA ASP A 500 -38.48 12.15 -1.49
C ASP A 500 -37.71 10.91 -1.97
N ALA A 501 -37.68 9.84 -1.18
CA ALA A 501 -37.08 8.58 -1.60
C ALA A 501 -37.83 7.93 -2.76
N LEU A 502 -39.16 8.04 -2.78
CA LEU A 502 -40.01 7.49 -3.84
C LEU A 502 -39.95 8.33 -5.12
N THR A 503 -40.03 9.66 -5.02
CA THR A 503 -39.92 10.56 -6.17
C THR A 503 -38.56 10.43 -6.83
N SER A 504 -37.47 10.41 -6.05
CA SER A 504 -36.11 10.20 -6.56
C SER A 504 -35.98 8.86 -7.31
N ALA A 505 -36.62 7.81 -6.80
CA ALA A 505 -36.61 6.49 -7.45
C ALA A 505 -37.44 6.46 -8.75
N ILE A 506 -38.56 7.17 -8.78
CA ILE A 506 -39.41 7.30 -9.98
C ILE A 506 -38.71 8.14 -11.04
N ASP A 507 -38.08 9.25 -10.66
CA ASP A 507 -37.35 10.15 -11.57
C ASP A 507 -36.14 9.45 -12.20
N GLU A 508 -35.40 8.67 -11.40
CA GLU A 508 -34.29 7.84 -11.88
C GLU A 508 -34.77 6.72 -12.83
N LEU A 509 -35.96 6.18 -12.60
CA LEU A 509 -36.55 5.18 -13.51
C LEU A 509 -37.06 5.84 -14.80
N ALA A 510 -37.61 7.04 -14.71
CA ALA A 510 -38.09 7.83 -15.85
C ALA A 510 -36.95 8.28 -16.76
N SER A 511 -35.76 8.56 -16.20
CA SER A 511 -34.56 8.90 -16.98
C SER A 511 -34.00 7.72 -17.78
N LYS A 512 -34.38 6.47 -17.44
CA LYS A 512 -33.89 5.22 -18.04
C LYS A 512 -35.03 4.37 -18.63
N PRO A 513 -35.63 4.79 -19.77
CA PRO A 513 -36.83 4.13 -20.32
C PRO A 513 -36.61 2.66 -20.70
N LEU A 514 -35.41 2.29 -21.16
CA LEU A 514 -35.07 0.89 -21.47
C LEU A 514 -35.10 -0.01 -20.23
N VAL A 515 -34.66 0.50 -19.07
CA VAL A 515 -34.68 -0.23 -17.80
C VAL A 515 -36.11 -0.34 -17.27
N ALA A 516 -36.90 0.74 -17.39
CA ALA A 516 -38.32 0.70 -17.02
C ALA A 516 -39.10 -0.35 -17.84
N ILE A 517 -38.88 -0.40 -19.16
CA ILE A 517 -39.51 -1.40 -20.05
C ILE A 517 -39.06 -2.82 -19.69
N SER A 518 -37.77 -3.05 -19.41
CA SER A 518 -37.28 -4.39 -19.08
C SER A 518 -37.86 -4.90 -17.75
N LEU A 519 -37.89 -4.06 -16.70
CA LEU A 519 -38.51 -4.39 -15.41
C LEU A 519 -40.02 -4.62 -15.55
N GLY A 520 -40.72 -3.77 -16.30
CA GLY A 520 -42.13 -3.95 -16.62
C GLY A 520 -42.39 -5.27 -17.35
N SER A 521 -41.57 -5.60 -18.35
CA SER A 521 -41.68 -6.84 -19.10
C SER A 521 -41.45 -8.08 -18.22
N LEU A 522 -40.54 -8.01 -17.24
CA LEU A 522 -40.30 -9.07 -16.26
C LEU A 522 -41.51 -9.29 -15.35
N LEU A 523 -42.15 -8.22 -14.87
CA LEU A 523 -43.37 -8.32 -14.06
C LEU A 523 -44.55 -8.89 -14.86
N VAL A 524 -44.71 -8.45 -16.11
CA VAL A 524 -45.74 -8.99 -17.02
C VAL A 524 -45.45 -10.47 -17.31
N LEU A 525 -44.20 -10.84 -17.59
CA LEU A 525 -43.80 -12.23 -17.83
C LEU A 525 -44.12 -13.12 -16.63
N THR A 526 -43.71 -12.73 -15.43
CA THR A 526 -44.00 -13.52 -14.20
C THR A 526 -45.49 -13.58 -13.89
N PHE A 527 -46.26 -12.53 -14.21
CA PHE A 527 -47.72 -12.54 -14.10
C PHE A 527 -48.37 -13.51 -15.10
N VAL A 528 -47.95 -13.47 -16.37
CA VAL A 528 -48.45 -14.39 -17.41
C VAL A 528 -48.08 -15.84 -17.06
N LEU A 529 -46.85 -16.09 -16.63
CA LEU A 529 -46.42 -17.41 -16.14
C LEU A 529 -47.30 -17.89 -14.99
N ARG A 530 -47.67 -17.01 -14.06
CA ARG A 530 -48.61 -17.32 -12.98
C ARG A 530 -49.99 -17.71 -13.47
N VAL A 531 -50.54 -17.02 -14.47
CA VAL A 531 -51.85 -17.37 -15.04
C VAL A 531 -51.79 -18.71 -15.80
N LEU A 532 -50.77 -18.89 -16.63
CA LEU A 532 -50.56 -20.10 -17.43
C LEU A 532 -50.28 -21.32 -16.55
N ALA A 533 -49.41 -21.18 -15.54
CA ALA A 533 -49.11 -22.23 -14.59
C ALA A 533 -50.35 -22.70 -13.85
N ARG A 534 -51.21 -21.79 -13.40
CA ARG A 534 -52.48 -22.15 -12.74
C ARG A 534 -53.48 -22.85 -13.67
N ARG A 535 -53.50 -22.52 -14.96
CA ARG A 535 -54.34 -23.23 -15.93
C ARG A 535 -53.80 -24.64 -16.17
N ARG A 536 -52.50 -24.76 -16.47
CA ARG A 536 -51.84 -26.05 -16.72
C ARG A 536 -51.85 -26.97 -15.50
N LEU A 537 -51.66 -26.45 -14.29
CA LEU A 537 -51.76 -27.23 -13.05
C LEU A 537 -53.16 -27.83 -12.87
N ARG A 538 -54.22 -27.08 -13.19
CA ARG A 538 -55.60 -27.61 -13.17
C ARG A 538 -55.78 -28.71 -14.21
N ASP A 539 -55.27 -28.54 -15.43
CA ASP A 539 -55.34 -29.57 -16.46
C ASP A 539 -54.59 -30.84 -16.05
N ILE A 540 -53.38 -30.71 -15.49
CA ILE A 540 -52.57 -31.83 -15.00
C ILE A 540 -53.28 -32.54 -13.84
N SER A 541 -53.84 -31.80 -12.88
CA SER A 541 -54.59 -32.38 -11.77
C SER A 541 -55.76 -33.27 -12.22
N SER A 542 -56.42 -32.90 -13.33
CA SER A 542 -57.52 -33.70 -13.90
C SER A 542 -57.05 -35.01 -14.54
N ARG A 543 -55.81 -35.07 -15.03
CA ARG A 543 -55.19 -36.25 -15.64
C ARG A 543 -54.65 -37.22 -14.58
N VAL A 544 -54.13 -36.71 -13.47
CA VAL A 544 -53.59 -37.51 -12.36
C VAL A 544 -54.71 -38.22 -11.57
N SER A 545 -55.93 -37.68 -11.58
CA SER A 545 -57.12 -38.33 -10.98
C SER A 545 -57.48 -39.70 -11.61
N ARG A 546 -56.90 -40.08 -12.76
CA ARG A 546 -57.14 -41.37 -13.42
C ARG A 546 -55.89 -42.25 -13.35
N TYR A 547 -56.03 -43.46 -12.80
CA TYR A 547 -54.93 -44.43 -12.62
C TYR A 547 -54.13 -44.76 -13.88
N ARG A 548 -54.74 -44.62 -15.08
CA ARG A 548 -54.09 -44.93 -16.37
C ARG A 548 -53.17 -43.83 -16.92
N THR A 549 -53.20 -42.61 -16.37
CA THR A 549 -52.51 -41.44 -16.95
C THR A 549 -51.50 -40.79 -15.99
N ASP A 550 -51.26 -41.41 -14.83
CA ASP A 550 -50.34 -40.90 -13.82
C ASP A 550 -48.86 -41.22 -14.17
N SER A 551 -47.96 -40.26 -14.00
CA SER A 551 -46.52 -40.43 -14.26
C SER A 551 -45.67 -39.43 -13.47
N TYR A 552 -44.45 -39.83 -13.09
CA TYR A 552 -43.51 -38.96 -12.37
C TYR A 552 -43.15 -37.67 -13.13
N VAL A 553 -43.20 -37.68 -14.47
CA VAL A 553 -42.98 -36.50 -15.31
C VAL A 553 -44.02 -35.41 -15.02
N LEU A 554 -45.28 -35.79 -14.79
CA LEU A 554 -46.34 -34.85 -14.43
C LEU A 554 -46.09 -34.21 -13.06
N THR A 555 -45.50 -34.94 -12.12
CA THR A 555 -45.14 -34.41 -10.79
C THR A 555 -44.01 -33.38 -10.87
N PHE A 556 -42.95 -33.64 -11.65
CA PHE A 556 -41.89 -32.65 -11.88
C PHE A 556 -42.41 -31.43 -12.65
N GLN A 557 -43.30 -31.63 -13.63
CA GLN A 557 -43.95 -30.54 -14.34
C GLN A 557 -44.83 -29.70 -13.39
N ALA A 558 -45.58 -30.34 -12.50
CA ALA A 558 -46.39 -29.65 -11.50
C ALA A 558 -45.53 -28.88 -10.49
N LEU A 559 -44.38 -29.41 -10.07
CA LEU A 559 -43.42 -28.70 -9.23
C LEU A 559 -42.89 -27.44 -9.93
N GLY A 560 -42.43 -27.58 -11.18
CA GLY A 560 -41.94 -26.46 -11.98
C GLY A 560 -43.00 -25.38 -12.21
N LEU A 561 -44.25 -25.78 -12.52
CA LEU A 561 -45.36 -24.83 -12.67
C LEU A 561 -45.75 -24.17 -11.34
N THR A 562 -45.65 -24.88 -10.22
CA THR A 562 -45.93 -24.31 -8.89
C THR A 562 -44.87 -23.26 -8.51
N LEU A 563 -43.61 -23.53 -8.82
CA LEU A 563 -42.52 -22.56 -8.64
C LEU A 563 -42.71 -21.35 -9.56
N ALA A 564 -42.89 -21.57 -10.86
CA ALA A 564 -43.13 -20.50 -11.84
C ALA A 564 -44.33 -19.63 -11.47
N GLY A 565 -45.41 -20.25 -11.00
CA GLY A 565 -46.62 -19.52 -10.59
C GLY A 565 -46.50 -18.76 -9.27
N SER A 566 -45.43 -19.00 -8.51
CA SER A 566 -45.14 -18.35 -7.24
C SER A 566 -44.21 -17.14 -7.38
N LEU A 567 -43.53 -16.97 -8.53
CA LEU A 567 -42.52 -15.93 -8.75
C LEU A 567 -43.06 -14.50 -8.80
N PHE A 568 -44.33 -14.28 -9.15
CA PHE A 568 -44.87 -12.92 -9.36
C PHE A 568 -44.74 -12.00 -8.12
N VAL A 569 -45.11 -12.48 -6.94
CA VAL A 569 -45.07 -11.66 -5.71
C VAL A 569 -43.62 -11.39 -5.26
N PRO A 570 -42.72 -12.39 -5.23
CA PRO A 570 -41.29 -12.16 -5.04
C PRO A 570 -40.69 -11.19 -6.05
N ALA A 571 -41.01 -11.33 -7.33
CA ALA A 571 -40.52 -10.45 -8.38
C ALA A 571 -40.98 -9.01 -8.16
N MET A 572 -42.23 -8.79 -7.73
CA MET A 572 -42.73 -7.46 -7.37
C MET A 572 -41.93 -6.83 -6.23
N PHE A 573 -41.69 -7.58 -5.15
CA PHE A 573 -40.87 -7.11 -4.02
C PHE A 573 -39.42 -6.82 -4.43
N PHE A 574 -38.82 -7.72 -5.22
CA PHE A 574 -37.45 -7.57 -5.70
C PHE A 574 -37.29 -6.36 -6.62
N VAL A 575 -38.19 -6.19 -7.59
CA VAL A 575 -38.18 -5.06 -8.53
C VAL A 575 -38.41 -3.74 -7.79
N ALA A 576 -39.36 -3.68 -6.86
CA ALA A 576 -39.60 -2.49 -6.05
C ALA A 576 -38.36 -2.12 -5.21
N GLY A 577 -37.73 -3.12 -4.58
CA GLY A 577 -36.50 -2.91 -3.82
C GLY A 577 -35.31 -2.48 -4.69
N TRP A 578 -35.18 -3.07 -5.88
CA TRP A 578 -34.15 -2.71 -6.86
C TRP A 578 -34.27 -1.26 -7.32
N VAL A 579 -35.48 -0.80 -7.66
CA VAL A 579 -35.76 0.58 -8.11
C VAL A 579 -35.39 1.60 -7.03
N LEU A 580 -35.73 1.33 -5.76
CA LEU A 580 -35.39 2.20 -4.64
C LEU A 580 -33.89 2.35 -4.38
N LEU A 581 -33.05 1.44 -4.88
CA LEU A 581 -31.61 1.44 -4.68
C LEU A 581 -30.81 2.12 -5.80
N GLN A 582 -31.47 2.51 -6.91
CA GLN A 582 -30.77 3.08 -8.07
C GLN A 582 -30.33 4.54 -7.94
N PRO A 583 -31.08 5.46 -7.28
CA PRO A 583 -30.72 6.88 -7.32
C PRO A 583 -29.36 7.19 -6.68
N VAL A 584 -28.54 7.97 -7.39
CA VAL A 584 -27.25 8.47 -6.88
C VAL A 584 -27.54 9.49 -5.78
N GLY A 585 -27.05 9.25 -4.56
CA GLY A 585 -27.35 10.10 -3.40
C GLY A 585 -28.66 9.76 -2.68
N GLN A 586 -29.26 8.59 -2.95
CA GLN A 586 -30.50 8.15 -2.30
C GLN A 586 -30.45 8.25 -0.76
N LEU A 587 -31.56 8.74 -0.20
CA LEU A 587 -31.79 8.85 1.24
C LEU A 587 -31.65 7.49 1.95
N SER A 588 -31.23 7.52 3.21
CA SER A 588 -31.01 6.31 4.02
C SER A 588 -32.28 5.45 4.17
N VAL A 589 -33.46 6.09 4.27
CA VAL A 589 -34.77 5.41 4.32
C VAL A 589 -35.01 4.60 3.03
N GLY A 590 -34.78 5.21 1.86
CA GLY A 590 -34.96 4.55 0.57
C GLY A 590 -34.05 3.33 0.40
N LYS A 591 -32.79 3.44 0.85
CA LYS A 591 -31.84 2.32 0.83
C LYS A 591 -32.27 1.19 1.77
N ALA A 592 -32.60 1.52 3.02
CA ALA A 592 -33.03 0.53 4.01
C ALA A 592 -34.31 -0.20 3.58
N LEU A 593 -35.27 0.51 3.00
CA LEU A 593 -36.50 -0.08 2.46
C LEU A 593 -36.22 -0.95 1.23
N GLY A 594 -35.35 -0.48 0.33
CA GLY A 594 -34.95 -1.22 -0.86
C GLY A 594 -34.32 -2.57 -0.52
N GLU A 595 -33.36 -2.57 0.41
CA GLU A 595 -32.75 -3.79 0.94
C GLU A 595 -33.78 -4.68 1.65
N SER A 596 -34.64 -4.11 2.49
CA SER A 596 -35.67 -4.87 3.22
C SER A 596 -36.65 -5.57 2.26
N LEU A 597 -37.07 -4.91 1.19
CA LEU A 597 -37.95 -5.49 0.16
C LEU A 597 -37.26 -6.61 -0.62
N GLN A 598 -35.97 -6.48 -0.93
CA GLN A 598 -35.21 -7.55 -1.57
C GLN A 598 -35.08 -8.78 -0.65
N HIS A 599 -34.81 -8.61 0.65
CA HIS A 599 -34.81 -9.72 1.59
C HIS A 599 -36.21 -10.33 1.78
N ALA A 600 -37.25 -9.49 1.85
CA ALA A 600 -38.64 -9.94 1.94
C ALA A 600 -39.09 -10.73 0.70
N SER A 601 -38.50 -10.49 -0.48
CA SER A 601 -38.80 -11.23 -1.70
C SER A 601 -38.55 -12.74 -1.57
N LEU A 602 -37.48 -13.14 -0.87
CA LEU A 602 -37.14 -14.54 -0.64
C LEU A 602 -38.14 -15.20 0.32
N LEU A 603 -38.50 -14.50 1.40
CA LEU A 603 -39.53 -14.95 2.34
C LEU A 603 -40.89 -15.08 1.64
N ALA A 604 -41.25 -14.10 0.81
CA ALA A 604 -42.46 -14.13 0.00
C ALA A 604 -42.47 -15.33 -0.96
N LEU A 605 -41.32 -15.73 -1.52
CA LEU A 605 -41.23 -16.88 -2.40
C LEU A 605 -41.58 -18.17 -1.66
N ILE A 606 -40.98 -18.36 -0.49
CA ILE A 606 -41.22 -19.55 0.36
C ILE A 606 -42.70 -19.63 0.76
N LEU A 607 -43.29 -18.50 1.19
CA LEU A 607 -44.69 -18.44 1.63
C LEU A 607 -45.67 -18.64 0.47
N VAL A 608 -45.45 -17.98 -0.67
CA VAL A 608 -46.34 -18.10 -1.84
C VAL A 608 -46.21 -19.47 -2.50
N PHE A 609 -45.00 -20.05 -2.52
CA PHE A 609 -44.78 -21.43 -2.96
C PHE A 609 -45.54 -22.41 -2.09
N SER A 610 -45.36 -22.33 -0.77
CA SER A 610 -46.05 -23.18 0.21
C SER A 610 -47.57 -23.07 0.05
N ARG A 611 -48.10 -21.84 -0.02
CA ARG A 611 -49.53 -21.59 -0.24
C ARG A 611 -50.01 -22.12 -1.59
N SER A 612 -49.20 -22.06 -2.64
CA SER A 612 -49.59 -22.53 -3.98
C SER A 612 -49.54 -24.05 -4.09
N ALA A 613 -48.60 -24.70 -3.41
CA ALA A 613 -48.47 -26.15 -3.36
C ALA A 613 -49.59 -26.81 -2.54
N LEU A 614 -50.05 -26.15 -1.47
CA LEU A 614 -51.10 -26.61 -0.55
C LEU A 614 -52.54 -26.31 -1.00
N ARG A 615 -52.74 -25.59 -2.11
CA ARG A 615 -54.10 -25.24 -2.58
C ARG A 615 -54.85 -26.48 -3.09
N PRO A 616 -56.20 -26.44 -3.09
CA PRO A 616 -57.01 -27.46 -3.78
C PRO A 616 -56.60 -27.55 -5.25
N LYS A 617 -56.42 -28.78 -5.76
CA LYS A 617 -55.85 -29.10 -7.08
C LYS A 617 -54.39 -28.61 -7.27
N GLY A 618 -53.69 -28.33 -6.18
CA GLY A 618 -52.26 -28.01 -6.14
C GLY A 618 -51.39 -29.26 -6.14
N LEU A 619 -50.07 -29.06 -6.03
CA LEU A 619 -49.08 -30.14 -6.10
C LEU A 619 -49.35 -31.23 -5.05
N PHE A 620 -49.56 -30.86 -3.78
CA PHE A 620 -49.71 -31.84 -2.70
C PHE A 620 -51.07 -32.55 -2.70
N ASP A 621 -52.15 -31.85 -3.08
CA ASP A 621 -53.49 -32.44 -3.20
C ASP A 621 -53.56 -33.41 -4.39
N ALA A 622 -53.16 -32.96 -5.59
CA ALA A 622 -53.33 -33.74 -6.81
C ALA A 622 -52.35 -34.92 -6.95
N HIS A 623 -51.08 -34.75 -6.56
CA HIS A 623 -50.05 -35.77 -6.78
C HIS A 623 -49.70 -36.57 -5.52
N PHE A 624 -49.77 -35.96 -4.34
CA PHE A 624 -49.41 -36.61 -3.07
C PHE A 624 -50.63 -37.03 -2.24
N ARG A 625 -51.85 -36.72 -2.70
CA ARG A 625 -53.14 -37.05 -2.06
C ARG A 625 -53.18 -36.69 -0.57
N TRP A 626 -52.54 -35.58 -0.23
CA TRP A 626 -52.51 -35.12 1.16
C TRP A 626 -53.94 -34.75 1.56
N PRO A 627 -54.48 -35.24 2.71
CA PRO A 627 -55.86 -34.98 3.07
C PRO A 627 -56.05 -33.50 3.33
N VAL A 628 -56.81 -32.83 2.46
CA VAL A 628 -57.15 -31.43 2.62
C VAL A 628 -58.25 -31.33 3.68
N PRO A 629 -58.04 -30.73 4.86
CA PRO A 629 -59.17 -30.33 5.68
C PRO A 629 -59.97 -29.30 4.89
N VAL A 630 -61.25 -29.57 4.68
CA VAL A 630 -62.20 -28.67 4.01
C VAL A 630 -62.31 -27.41 4.84
N ILE A 631 -61.53 -26.37 4.51
CA ILE A 631 -61.77 -25.02 4.99
C ILE A 631 -62.68 -24.37 3.96
N GLN A 632 -63.98 -24.33 4.27
CA GLN A 632 -64.95 -23.50 3.56
C GLN A 632 -64.56 -22.03 3.77
N SER A 633 -64.26 -21.32 2.69
CA SER A 633 -64.31 -19.85 2.61
C SER A 633 -64.80 -19.45 1.23
#